data_AF-A0A920RM81-F1
#
_entry.id   AF-A0A920RM81-F1
#
_cell.length_a   1.000
_cell.length_b   1.000
_cell.length_c   1.000
_cell.angle_alpha   90.00
_cell.angle_beta   90.00
_cell.angle_gamma   90.00
#
_symmetry.space_group_name_H-M   'P 1'
#
loop_
_entity.id
_entity.type
_entity.pdbx_description
1 polymer ?
#
loop_
_entity_poly.entity_id
_entity_poly.type
_entity_poly.pdbx_seq_one_letter_code
_entity_poly.pdbx_strand_id
1 'polypeptide(L)'
;MISRTWKRTEARQLWRIGEPFDPEPVTALEFDFSKNSNVNGFPPFPKHTLVWSPESLSEAVARAVLRSLVELQLIPVSGNAEISTHARAGGFTRLFLKDADEESSEIFSTALGQALGPLDKPRYVIPRYVDIAKHNTLSRLLPEFVGKFFIKYERTMAMLHTVPSILAGHKDNVAVFEKHWNDYVSPGQAMYAHRDDSRELIQQATQNAQVSRTAIRTKEIFLTGESPPQ
;
A
#
# COMPACT_ATOMS: atom_id res chain seq x y z
N MET A 1 -13.96 -34.89 19.53
CA MET A 1 -14.36 -34.63 18.12
C MET A 1 -13.18 -34.81 17.15
N ILE A 2 -12.02 -34.15 17.36
CA ILE A 2 -10.78 -34.35 16.55
C ILE A 2 -10.08 -35.70 16.83
N SER A 3 -10.38 -36.36 17.95
CA SER A 3 -9.79 -37.66 18.34
C SER A 3 -10.20 -38.85 17.46
N ARG A 4 -11.16 -38.68 16.54
CA ARG A 4 -11.74 -39.76 15.72
C ARG A 4 -11.45 -39.63 14.21
N THR A 5 -10.71 -38.61 13.79
CA THR A 5 -10.41 -38.36 12.37
C THR A 5 -9.08 -38.97 11.95
N TRP A 6 -9.10 -39.75 10.86
CA TRP A 6 -7.92 -40.48 10.34
C TRP A 6 -6.76 -39.55 9.93
N LYS A 7 -7.04 -38.32 9.49
CA LYS A 7 -6.05 -37.29 9.12
C LYS A 7 -5.63 -36.38 10.29
N ARG A 8 -5.57 -36.90 11.53
CA ARG A 8 -5.29 -36.08 12.72
C ARG A 8 -4.01 -35.26 12.60
N THR A 9 -2.91 -35.88 12.18
CA THR A 9 -1.60 -35.21 12.09
C THR A 9 -1.64 -34.07 11.08
N GLU A 10 -2.20 -34.34 9.89
CA GLU A 10 -2.36 -33.35 8.82
C GLU A 10 -3.28 -32.19 9.26
N ALA A 11 -4.40 -32.48 9.93
CA ALA A 11 -5.29 -31.45 10.46
C ALA A 11 -4.61 -30.61 11.55
N ARG A 12 -3.84 -31.23 12.46
CA ARG A 12 -3.09 -30.50 13.49
C ARG A 12 -1.99 -29.63 12.89
N GLN A 13 -1.32 -30.09 11.84
CA GLN A 13 -0.29 -29.32 11.16
C GLN A 13 -0.89 -28.14 10.38
N LEU A 14 -1.97 -28.36 9.63
CA LEU A 14 -2.67 -27.31 8.88
C LEU A 14 -3.22 -26.21 9.79
N TRP A 15 -3.75 -26.60 10.95
CA TRP A 15 -4.32 -25.70 11.95
C TRP A 15 -3.30 -25.27 13.02
N ARG A 16 -2.04 -25.72 12.89
CA ARG A 16 -0.93 -25.44 13.81
C ARG A 16 -1.30 -25.67 15.29
N ILE A 17 -2.10 -26.72 15.54
CA ILE A 17 -2.67 -27.01 16.87
C ILE A 17 -1.59 -27.48 17.83
N GLY A 18 -1.30 -26.64 18.83
CA GLY A 18 -0.30 -26.90 19.87
C GLY A 18 1.05 -26.23 19.59
N GLU A 19 1.17 -25.46 18.51
CA GLU A 19 2.29 -24.54 18.33
C GLU A 19 2.09 -23.30 19.21
N PRO A 20 3.16 -22.74 19.80
CA PRO A 20 3.09 -21.45 20.48
C PRO A 20 2.60 -20.36 19.53
N PHE A 21 1.76 -19.47 20.03
CA PHE A 21 1.34 -18.27 19.32
C PHE A 21 1.56 -17.07 20.22
N ASP A 22 1.73 -15.92 19.59
CA ASP A 22 1.78 -14.64 20.28
C ASP A 22 0.38 -14.26 20.76
N PRO A 23 0.15 -14.13 22.08
CA PRO A 23 -1.15 -13.74 22.59
C PRO A 23 -1.53 -12.29 22.25
N GLU A 24 -0.57 -11.44 21.85
CA GLU A 24 -0.85 -10.07 21.46
C GLU A 24 -1.40 -10.03 20.02
N PRO A 25 -2.60 -9.47 19.80
CA PRO A 25 -3.16 -9.37 18.46
C PRO A 25 -2.43 -8.29 17.65
N VAL A 26 -2.19 -8.61 16.38
CA VAL A 26 -1.74 -7.63 15.40
C VAL A 26 -2.92 -7.22 14.53
N THR A 27 -3.09 -5.92 14.33
CA THR A 27 -4.12 -5.36 13.46
C THR A 27 -3.68 -5.44 12.01
N ALA A 28 -4.31 -6.31 11.22
CA ALA A 28 -4.04 -6.49 9.81
C ALA A 28 -5.08 -5.78 8.93
N LEU A 29 -4.59 -5.12 7.87
CA LEU A 29 -5.38 -4.51 6.83
C LEU A 29 -5.55 -5.47 5.66
N GLU A 30 -6.78 -5.80 5.28
CA GLU A 30 -7.11 -6.52 4.06
C GLU A 30 -7.71 -5.56 3.03
N PHE A 31 -7.18 -5.57 1.81
CA PHE A 31 -7.70 -4.75 0.73
C PHE A 31 -7.80 -5.52 -0.58
N ASP A 32 -8.70 -5.09 -1.45
CA ASP A 32 -8.95 -5.68 -2.77
C ASP A 32 -8.69 -4.66 -3.88
N PHE A 33 -7.63 -4.90 -4.67
CA PHE A 33 -7.27 -4.09 -5.83
C PHE A 33 -7.98 -4.50 -7.11
N SER A 34 -8.75 -5.59 -7.14
CA SER A 34 -9.43 -6.07 -8.36
C SER A 34 -10.33 -5.03 -9.01
N LYS A 35 -10.84 -4.09 -8.21
CA LYS A 35 -11.72 -2.99 -8.65
C LYS A 35 -10.97 -1.75 -9.15
N ASN A 36 -9.65 -1.69 -9.00
CA ASN A 36 -8.84 -0.54 -9.40
C ASN A 36 -8.07 -0.86 -10.69
N SER A 37 -8.48 -0.26 -11.81
CA SER A 37 -7.82 -0.41 -13.11
C SER A 37 -6.44 0.26 -13.19
N ASN A 38 -6.15 1.19 -12.28
CA ASN A 38 -4.99 2.10 -12.36
C ASN A 38 -3.82 1.71 -11.43
N VAL A 39 -3.73 0.43 -11.07
CA VAL A 39 -2.55 -0.11 -10.36
C VAL A 39 -1.35 -0.19 -11.31
N ASN A 40 -1.58 -0.47 -12.59
CA ASN A 40 -0.54 -0.67 -13.59
C ASN A 40 0.21 0.62 -13.96
N GLY A 41 1.45 0.45 -14.43
CA GLY A 41 2.36 1.52 -14.83
C GLY A 41 3.73 1.38 -14.17
N PHE A 42 4.76 1.97 -14.76
CA PHE A 42 6.10 1.96 -14.16
C PHE A 42 6.17 2.99 -13.03
N PRO A 43 6.84 2.68 -11.91
CA PRO A 43 7.16 3.68 -10.91
C PRO A 43 7.94 4.82 -11.56
N PRO A 44 7.62 6.08 -11.25
CA PRO A 44 8.24 7.25 -11.88
C PRO A 44 9.68 7.53 -11.38
N PHE A 45 10.45 6.46 -11.13
CA PHE A 45 11.80 6.48 -10.57
C PHE A 45 12.80 5.91 -11.58
N PRO A 46 13.99 6.53 -11.77
CA PRO A 46 14.96 6.09 -12.79
C PRO A 46 15.44 4.64 -12.67
N LYS A 47 15.41 4.06 -11.47
CA LYS A 47 15.93 2.70 -11.17
C LYS A 47 14.86 1.62 -11.14
N HIS A 48 13.58 1.97 -11.25
CA HIS A 48 12.49 1.00 -11.16
C HIS A 48 12.11 0.51 -12.55
N THR A 49 12.45 -0.75 -12.83
CA THR A 49 12.21 -1.40 -14.13
C THR A 49 11.01 -2.33 -14.14
N LEU A 50 10.38 -2.56 -12.98
CA LEU A 50 9.20 -3.41 -12.84
C LEU A 50 7.94 -2.55 -12.74
N VAL A 51 6.88 -3.02 -13.40
CA VAL A 51 5.54 -2.42 -13.30
C VAL A 51 5.02 -2.61 -11.88
N TRP A 52 4.30 -1.61 -11.36
CA TRP A 52 3.59 -1.76 -10.09
C TRP A 52 2.66 -2.97 -10.13
N SER A 53 2.84 -3.86 -9.16
CA SER A 53 1.87 -4.90 -8.80
C SER A 53 1.04 -4.42 -7.60
N PRO A 54 -0.13 -5.03 -7.35
CA PRO A 54 -0.91 -4.79 -6.13
C PRO A 54 -0.06 -4.86 -4.84
N GLU A 55 0.82 -5.87 -4.74
CA GLU A 55 1.68 -6.13 -3.59
C GLU A 55 2.79 -5.07 -3.48
N SER A 56 3.54 -4.82 -4.56
CA SER A 56 4.64 -3.84 -4.54
C SER A 56 4.16 -2.41 -4.33
N LEU A 57 3.01 -2.03 -4.93
CA LEU A 57 2.42 -0.72 -4.72
C LEU A 57 1.92 -0.55 -3.28
N SER A 58 1.20 -1.54 -2.74
CA SER A 58 0.72 -1.46 -1.36
C SER A 58 1.86 -1.45 -0.35
N GLU A 59 2.90 -2.25 -0.56
CA GLU A 59 4.10 -2.22 0.28
C GLU A 59 4.80 -0.86 0.23
N ALA A 60 4.88 -0.23 -0.95
CA ALA A 60 5.45 1.11 -1.09
C ALA A 60 4.63 2.17 -0.33
N VAL A 61 3.30 2.13 -0.44
CA VAL A 61 2.41 3.03 0.31
C VAL A 61 2.52 2.76 1.82
N ALA A 62 2.53 1.48 2.23
CA ALA A 62 2.75 1.07 3.60
C ALA A 62 4.08 1.59 4.16
N ARG A 63 5.15 1.50 3.38
CA ARG A 63 6.47 2.02 3.75
C ARG A 63 6.45 3.54 3.92
N ALA A 64 5.78 4.28 3.03
CA ALA A 64 5.63 5.73 3.14
C ALA A 64 4.87 6.12 4.42
N VAL A 65 3.78 5.43 4.73
CA VAL A 65 2.99 5.63 5.96
C VAL A 65 3.84 5.32 7.20
N LEU A 66 4.47 4.15 7.26
CA LEU A 66 5.33 3.73 8.38
C LEU A 66 6.43 4.75 8.65
N ARG A 67 7.17 5.15 7.62
CA ARG A 67 8.27 6.11 7.75
C ARG A 67 7.80 7.48 8.26
N SER A 68 6.61 7.90 7.83
CA SER A 68 6.02 9.16 8.28
C SER A 68 5.61 9.12 9.75
N LEU A 69 4.96 8.02 10.17
CA LEU A 69 4.56 7.82 11.55
C LEU A 69 5.79 7.77 12.48
N VAL A 70 6.85 7.07 12.08
CA VAL A 70 8.09 6.96 12.85
C VAL A 70 8.86 8.29 12.91
N GLU A 71 9.00 9.00 11.79
CA GLU A 71 9.70 10.31 11.77
C GLU A 71 9.00 11.34 12.65
N LEU A 72 7.67 11.27 12.74
CA LEU A 72 6.85 12.11 13.62
C LEU A 72 6.70 11.57 15.05
N GLN A 73 7.38 10.46 15.38
CA GLN A 73 7.33 9.80 16.70
C GLN A 73 5.91 9.42 17.15
N LEU A 74 5.02 9.11 16.20
CA LEU A 74 3.63 8.72 16.46
C LEU A 74 3.51 7.24 16.86
N ILE A 75 4.53 6.43 16.57
CA ILE A 75 4.62 5.03 16.96
C ILE A 75 6.08 4.69 17.33
N PRO A 76 6.33 3.90 18.39
CA PRO A 76 7.67 3.56 18.89
C PRO A 76 8.36 2.40 18.12
N VAL A 77 8.11 2.25 16.82
CA VAL A 77 8.72 1.19 15.99
C VAL A 77 9.86 1.75 15.12
N SER A 78 10.73 0.87 14.64
CA SER A 78 11.76 1.30 13.69
C SER A 78 11.18 1.58 12.31
N GLY A 79 11.67 2.61 11.61
CA GLY A 79 11.20 2.95 10.26
C GLY A 79 11.55 1.88 9.20
N ASN A 80 12.45 0.94 9.51
CA ASN A 80 12.74 -0.23 8.69
C ASN A 80 12.05 -1.52 9.19
N ALA A 81 11.11 -1.42 10.14
CA ALA A 81 10.34 -2.55 10.61
C ALA A 81 9.71 -3.34 9.45
N GLU A 82 9.61 -4.64 9.61
CA GLU A 82 9.14 -5.53 8.55
C GLU A 82 7.64 -5.33 8.34
N ILE A 83 7.24 -5.11 7.08
CA ILE A 83 5.83 -5.08 6.68
C ILE A 83 5.54 -6.42 6.03
N SER A 84 4.66 -7.20 6.64
CA SER A 84 4.22 -8.47 6.09
C SER A 84 3.14 -8.23 5.05
N THR A 85 3.38 -8.66 3.80
CA THR A 85 2.45 -8.54 2.67
C THR A 85 2.13 -9.92 2.12
N HIS A 86 0.86 -10.34 2.20
CA HIS A 86 0.44 -11.67 1.75
C HIS A 86 -0.85 -11.62 0.93
N ALA A 87 -0.82 -12.21 -0.26
CA ALA A 87 -2.03 -12.48 -1.03
C ALA A 87 -2.93 -13.49 -0.28
N ARG A 88 -4.24 -13.29 -0.39
CA ARG A 88 -5.29 -14.12 0.21
C ARG A 88 -6.24 -14.58 -0.89
N ALA A 89 -6.98 -15.65 -0.59
CA ALA A 89 -8.06 -16.11 -1.45
C ALA A 89 -9.08 -14.98 -1.69
N GLY A 90 -9.64 -14.94 -2.91
CA GLY A 90 -10.63 -13.92 -3.28
C GLY A 90 -10.07 -12.57 -3.70
N GLY A 91 -8.78 -12.48 -4.02
CA GLY A 91 -8.15 -11.26 -4.57
C GLY A 91 -7.75 -10.20 -3.54
N PHE A 92 -7.87 -10.53 -2.25
CA PHE A 92 -7.43 -9.65 -1.17
C PHE A 92 -5.93 -9.78 -0.94
N THR A 93 -5.27 -8.69 -0.59
CA THR A 93 -3.92 -8.69 -0.02
C THR A 93 -4.01 -8.21 1.42
N ARG A 94 -3.30 -8.90 2.31
CA ARG A 94 -3.23 -8.58 3.74
C ARG A 94 -1.88 -7.94 4.07
N LEU A 95 -1.91 -6.80 4.74
CA LEU A 95 -0.74 -6.08 5.24
C LEU A 95 -0.82 -5.89 6.74
N PHE A 96 0.30 -6.09 7.43
CA PHE A 96 0.45 -5.72 8.84
C PHE A 96 1.91 -5.44 9.16
N LEU A 97 2.14 -4.70 10.24
CA LEU A 97 3.46 -4.44 10.77
C LEU A 97 3.86 -5.60 11.69
N LYS A 98 5.02 -6.22 11.45
CA LYS A 98 5.54 -7.26 12.35
C LYS A 98 6.12 -6.64 13.61
N ASP A 99 6.04 -7.38 14.71
CA ASP A 99 6.67 -7.06 16.00
C ASP A 99 6.30 -5.66 16.54
N ALA A 100 5.11 -5.18 16.17
CA ALA A 100 4.54 -3.95 16.68
C ALA A 100 3.52 -4.28 17.78
N ASP A 101 3.51 -3.46 18.83
CA ASP A 101 2.46 -3.51 19.84
C ASP A 101 1.09 -3.19 19.22
N GLU A 102 0.02 -3.55 19.94
CA GLU A 102 -1.37 -3.42 19.49
C GLU A 102 -1.71 -1.98 19.07
N GLU A 103 -1.29 -0.98 19.85
CA GLU A 103 -1.56 0.45 19.59
C GLU A 103 -0.83 0.91 18.31
N SER A 104 0.47 0.61 18.19
CA SER A 104 1.25 0.89 16.98
C SER A 104 0.64 0.24 15.74
N SER A 105 0.18 -1.01 15.87
CA SER A 105 -0.44 -1.75 14.77
C SER A 105 -1.78 -1.14 14.36
N GLU A 106 -2.60 -0.68 15.30
CA GLU A 106 -3.87 -0.03 15.02
C GLU A 106 -3.68 1.33 14.32
N ILE A 107 -2.76 2.15 14.84
CA ILE A 107 -2.41 3.45 14.24
C ILE A 107 -1.93 3.26 12.80
N PHE A 108 -1.00 2.33 12.59
CA PHE A 108 -0.45 2.04 11.28
C PHE A 108 -1.52 1.54 10.30
N SER A 109 -2.32 0.54 10.69
CA SER A 109 -3.34 -0.05 9.81
C SER A 109 -4.46 0.94 9.50
N THR A 110 -4.85 1.80 10.45
CA THR A 110 -5.84 2.86 10.23
C THR A 110 -5.31 3.89 9.23
N ALA A 111 -4.08 4.36 9.41
CA ALA A 111 -3.47 5.33 8.50
C ALA A 111 -3.29 4.73 7.09
N LEU A 112 -2.82 3.49 6.99
CA LEU A 112 -2.67 2.79 5.72
C LEU A 112 -4.02 2.56 5.02
N GLY A 113 -5.05 2.21 5.78
CA GLY A 113 -6.42 2.06 5.29
C GLY A 113 -6.97 3.35 4.68
N GLN A 114 -6.68 4.51 5.28
CA GLN A 114 -7.05 5.81 4.72
C GLN A 114 -6.29 6.12 3.42
N ALA A 115 -4.99 5.81 3.34
CA ALA A 115 -4.18 6.08 2.16
C ALA A 115 -4.53 5.18 0.94
N LEU A 116 -4.88 3.90 1.19
CA LEU A 116 -5.25 2.93 0.15
C LEU A 116 -6.75 2.93 -0.16
N GLY A 117 -7.57 3.35 0.79
CA GLY A 117 -9.02 3.37 0.69
C GLY A 117 -9.57 4.51 -0.18
N PRO A 118 -10.89 4.55 -0.36
CA PRO A 118 -11.58 5.62 -1.06
C PRO A 118 -11.34 6.99 -0.41
N LEU A 119 -11.49 8.06 -1.19
CA LEU A 119 -11.48 9.42 -0.64
C LEU A 119 -12.74 9.64 0.21
N ASP A 120 -12.60 9.65 1.53
CA ASP A 120 -13.66 10.03 2.47
C ASP A 120 -13.28 11.32 3.21
N LYS A 121 -13.91 12.42 2.80
CA LYS A 121 -13.69 13.78 3.35
C LYS A 121 -12.22 14.08 3.68
N PRO A 122 -11.28 13.86 2.73
CA PRO A 122 -9.86 14.04 3.01
C PRO A 122 -9.57 15.51 3.35
N ARG A 123 -8.72 15.77 4.33
CA ARG A 123 -8.23 17.14 4.60
C ARG A 123 -7.12 17.53 3.63
N TYR A 124 -6.28 16.58 3.27
CA TYR A 124 -5.26 16.70 2.24
C TYR A 124 -5.30 15.49 1.31
N VAL A 125 -4.97 15.73 0.05
CA VAL A 125 -4.85 14.70 -0.99
C VAL A 125 -3.47 14.75 -1.62
N ILE A 126 -2.96 13.62 -2.08
CA ILE A 126 -1.67 13.53 -2.78
C ILE A 126 -1.81 12.72 -4.06
N PRO A 127 -1.31 13.22 -5.21
CA PRO A 127 -1.38 12.48 -6.46
C PRO A 127 -0.31 11.39 -6.50
N ARG A 128 -0.68 10.27 -7.10
CA ARG A 128 0.25 9.23 -7.55
C ARG A 128 0.45 9.34 -9.04
N TYR A 129 1.69 9.38 -9.48
CA TYR A 129 2.04 9.33 -10.90
C TYR A 129 2.65 7.97 -11.27
N VAL A 130 2.47 7.58 -12.52
CA VAL A 130 3.12 6.43 -13.14
C VAL A 130 3.63 6.83 -14.52
N ASP A 131 4.70 6.17 -14.95
CA ASP A 131 5.23 6.31 -16.30
C ASP A 131 4.65 5.19 -17.18
N ILE A 132 3.95 5.56 -18.26
CA ILE A 132 3.31 4.62 -19.19
C ILE A 132 4.15 4.55 -20.47
N ALA A 133 4.55 3.33 -20.86
CA ALA A 133 5.26 3.10 -22.11
C ALA A 133 4.32 3.30 -23.31
N LYS A 134 4.62 4.30 -24.16
CA LYS A 134 3.97 4.48 -25.45
C LYS A 134 4.86 3.90 -26.55
N HIS A 135 4.43 2.75 -27.07
CA HIS A 135 5.00 2.20 -28.30
C HIS A 135 4.54 3.02 -29.50
N ASN A 136 5.47 3.68 -30.18
CA ASN A 136 5.20 4.26 -31.50
C ASN A 136 5.19 3.15 -32.57
N THR A 137 4.61 3.43 -33.74
CA THR A 137 4.53 2.48 -34.86
C THR A 137 5.90 1.94 -35.26
N LEU A 138 6.94 2.79 -35.20
CA LEU A 138 8.33 2.43 -35.49
C LEU A 138 8.88 1.38 -34.50
N SER A 139 8.63 1.54 -33.19
CA SER A 139 9.07 0.62 -32.13
C SER A 139 8.41 -0.76 -32.22
N ARG A 140 7.22 -0.85 -32.83
CA ARG A 140 6.52 -2.12 -33.08
C ARG A 140 7.01 -2.84 -34.35
N LEU A 141 7.60 -2.09 -35.29
CA LEU A 141 8.16 -2.61 -36.54
C LEU A 141 9.62 -3.05 -36.40
N LEU A 142 10.35 -2.49 -35.44
CA LEU A 142 11.76 -2.80 -35.22
C LEU A 142 11.95 -4.08 -34.38
N PRO A 143 13.00 -4.87 -34.65
CA PRO A 143 13.39 -5.99 -33.78
C PRO A 143 13.61 -5.52 -32.33
N GLU A 144 13.29 -6.36 -31.34
CA GLU A 144 13.32 -6.03 -29.90
C GLU A 144 14.62 -5.36 -29.44
N PHE A 145 15.78 -5.80 -29.96
CA PHE A 145 17.08 -5.24 -29.59
C PHE A 145 17.28 -3.78 -30.03
N VAL A 146 16.52 -3.30 -31.02
CA VAL A 146 16.51 -1.90 -31.50
C VAL A 146 15.27 -1.15 -30.99
N GLY A 147 14.09 -1.80 -31.00
CA GLY A 147 12.81 -1.19 -30.64
C GLY A 147 12.76 -0.62 -29.22
N LYS A 148 13.52 -1.21 -28.28
CA LYS A 148 13.62 -0.73 -26.89
C LYS A 148 14.15 0.71 -26.75
N PHE A 149 14.96 1.19 -27.70
CA PHE A 149 15.51 2.55 -27.68
C PHE A 149 14.52 3.62 -28.14
N PHE A 150 13.38 3.22 -28.73
CA PHE A 150 12.36 4.13 -29.26
C PHE A 150 11.07 4.15 -28.40
N ILE A 151 11.09 3.52 -27.22
CA ILE A 151 9.96 3.58 -26.27
C ILE A 151 9.98 4.95 -25.59
N LYS A 152 8.88 5.71 -25.75
CA LYS A 152 8.68 6.97 -25.01
C LYS A 152 7.83 6.69 -23.79
N TYR A 153 8.27 7.15 -22.63
CA TYR A 153 7.48 7.12 -21.40
C TYR A 153 6.75 8.44 -21.22
N GLU A 154 5.47 8.37 -20.84
CA GLU A 154 4.65 9.53 -20.51
C GLU A 154 4.18 9.41 -19.07
N ARG A 155 4.41 10.49 -18.30
CA ARG A 155 3.98 10.56 -16.91
C ARG A 155 2.52 10.94 -16.84
N THR A 156 1.73 10.09 -16.19
CA THR A 156 0.29 10.28 -16.03
C THR A 156 -0.09 10.13 -14.56
N MET A 157 -1.03 10.95 -14.08
CA MET A 157 -1.61 10.74 -12.76
C MET A 157 -2.41 9.44 -12.77
N ALA A 158 -2.00 8.45 -11.98
CA ALA A 158 -2.70 7.18 -11.88
C ALA A 158 -3.89 7.28 -10.93
N MET A 159 -3.68 7.93 -9.79
CA MET A 159 -4.67 7.97 -8.71
C MET A 159 -4.41 9.13 -7.76
N LEU A 160 -5.47 9.66 -7.15
CA LEU A 160 -5.41 10.58 -6.03
C LEU A 160 -5.66 9.82 -4.74
N HIS A 161 -4.81 10.03 -3.75
CA HIS A 161 -4.83 9.35 -2.46
C HIS A 161 -5.10 10.33 -1.32
N THR A 162 -5.72 9.85 -0.25
CA THR A 162 -5.89 10.62 0.99
C THR A 162 -4.56 10.67 1.73
N VAL A 163 -4.17 11.85 2.21
CA VAL A 163 -3.17 11.94 3.28
C VAL A 163 -3.84 11.51 4.59
N PRO A 164 -3.34 10.49 5.30
CA PRO A 164 -3.97 9.99 6.51
C PRO A 164 -4.28 11.08 7.53
N SER A 165 -5.44 11.02 8.16
CA SER A 165 -5.94 12.01 9.13
C SER A 165 -4.94 12.33 10.26
N ILE A 166 -4.26 11.30 10.79
CA ILE A 166 -3.22 11.45 11.82
C ILE A 166 -2.00 12.26 11.33
N LEU A 167 -1.73 12.26 10.02
CA LEU A 167 -0.66 13.03 9.36
C LEU A 167 -1.17 14.37 8.81
N ALA A 168 -2.48 14.51 8.60
CA ALA A 168 -3.11 15.67 8.01
C ALA A 168 -3.42 16.82 9.00
N GLY A 169 -3.02 16.66 10.27
CA GLY A 169 -3.28 17.64 11.34
C GLY A 169 -2.66 19.01 11.11
N HIS A 170 -1.41 19.01 10.63
CA HIS A 170 -0.57 20.20 10.43
C HIS A 170 0.20 20.12 9.12
N LYS A 171 0.52 21.28 8.53
CA LYS A 171 1.23 21.34 7.24
C LYS A 171 2.61 20.68 7.29
N ASP A 172 3.30 20.77 8.42
CA ASP A 172 4.63 20.17 8.58
C ASP A 172 4.56 18.63 8.60
N ASN A 173 3.55 18.05 9.27
CA ASN A 173 3.30 16.61 9.25
C ASN A 173 2.95 16.12 7.83
N VAL A 174 2.15 16.91 7.10
CA VAL A 174 1.84 16.64 5.69
C VAL A 174 3.10 16.66 4.84
N ALA A 175 4.03 17.59 5.09
CA ALA A 175 5.30 17.66 4.38
C ALA A 175 6.19 16.44 4.66
N VAL A 176 6.18 15.91 5.88
CA VAL A 176 6.86 14.64 6.21
C VAL A 176 6.25 13.47 5.44
N PHE A 177 4.92 13.40 5.35
CA PHE A 177 4.26 12.37 4.54
C PHE A 177 4.56 12.52 3.04
N GLU A 178 4.52 13.74 2.51
CA GLU A 178 4.86 14.04 1.12
C GLU A 178 6.29 13.62 0.79
N LYS A 179 7.26 13.90 1.66
CA LYS A 179 8.65 13.45 1.53
C LYS A 179 8.73 11.93 1.37
N HIS A 180 8.15 11.16 2.29
CA HIS A 180 8.19 9.69 2.22
C HIS A 180 7.37 9.12 1.07
N TRP A 181 6.25 9.76 0.70
CA TRP A 181 5.50 9.41 -0.50
C TRP A 181 6.35 9.56 -1.76
N ASN A 182 7.12 10.65 -1.83
CA ASN A 182 8.01 10.93 -2.95
C ASN A 182 9.21 9.98 -3.01
N ASP A 183 9.65 9.46 -1.87
CA ASP A 183 10.74 8.48 -1.79
C ASP A 183 10.32 7.06 -2.19
N TYR A 184 9.09 6.65 -1.87
CA TYR A 184 8.65 5.26 -2.03
C TYR A 184 7.59 5.03 -3.11
N VAL A 185 6.70 6.00 -3.37
CA VAL A 185 5.50 5.81 -4.20
C VAL A 185 5.62 6.54 -5.53
N SER A 186 5.69 7.87 -5.51
CA SER A 186 5.88 8.70 -6.70
C SER A 186 6.10 10.16 -6.33
N PRO A 187 6.83 10.96 -7.12
CA PRO A 187 6.89 12.40 -6.94
C PRO A 187 5.49 13.05 -7.07
N GLY A 188 5.13 13.90 -6.12
CA GLY A 188 3.88 14.65 -6.08
C GLY A 188 3.88 15.68 -4.95
N GLN A 189 2.87 16.54 -4.93
CA GLN A 189 2.66 17.52 -3.85
C GLN A 189 1.31 17.25 -3.17
N ALA A 190 1.32 17.23 -1.84
CA ALA A 190 0.11 17.16 -1.04
C ALA A 190 -0.64 18.51 -1.11
N MET A 191 -1.93 18.44 -1.39
CA MET A 191 -2.80 19.60 -1.60
C MET A 191 -3.92 19.63 -0.58
N TYR A 192 -4.26 20.81 -0.08
CA TYR A 192 -5.35 21.00 0.86
C TYR A 192 -6.70 20.84 0.14
N ALA A 193 -7.44 19.79 0.47
CA ALA A 193 -8.57 19.31 -0.32
C ALA A 193 -9.73 20.31 -0.43
N HIS A 194 -9.84 21.27 0.48
CA HIS A 194 -10.94 22.22 0.52
C HIS A 194 -10.68 23.51 -0.28
N ARG A 195 -9.50 23.68 -0.87
CA ARG A 195 -9.20 24.78 -1.80
C ARG A 195 -9.84 24.53 -3.17
N ASP A 196 -10.21 25.59 -3.87
CA ASP A 196 -10.96 25.48 -5.14
C ASP A 196 -10.24 24.64 -6.20
N ASP A 197 -8.93 24.88 -6.39
CA ASP A 197 -8.06 24.10 -7.28
C ASP A 197 -8.08 22.58 -6.97
N SER A 198 -8.06 22.25 -5.68
CA SER A 198 -8.00 20.87 -5.18
C SER A 198 -9.36 20.18 -5.28
N ARG A 199 -10.46 20.93 -5.10
CA ARG A 199 -11.83 20.43 -5.33
C ARG A 199 -12.05 20.07 -6.80
N GLU A 200 -11.60 20.93 -7.71
CA GLU A 200 -11.64 20.65 -9.14
C GLU A 200 -10.83 19.40 -9.48
N LEU A 201 -9.61 19.27 -8.94
CA LEU A 201 -8.80 18.07 -9.13
C LEU A 201 -9.47 16.80 -8.60
N ILE A 202 -10.05 16.83 -7.40
CA ILE A 202 -10.78 15.69 -6.82
C ILE A 202 -11.98 15.31 -7.70
N GLN A 203 -12.71 16.31 -8.21
CA GLN A 203 -13.84 16.08 -9.12
C GLN A 203 -13.38 15.42 -10.43
N GLN A 204 -12.34 15.95 -11.06
CA GLN A 204 -11.76 15.39 -12.28
C GLN A 204 -11.24 13.97 -12.05
N ALA A 205 -10.49 13.73 -10.96
CA ALA A 205 -9.99 12.41 -10.60
C ALA A 205 -11.15 11.41 -10.40
N THR A 206 -12.25 11.84 -9.78
CA THR A 206 -13.44 11.01 -9.59
C THR A 206 -14.08 10.65 -10.94
N GLN A 207 -14.25 11.61 -11.84
CA GLN A 207 -14.79 11.41 -13.19
C GLN A 207 -13.93 10.45 -14.02
N ASN A 208 -12.60 10.56 -13.87
CA ASN A 208 -11.62 9.74 -14.59
C ASN A 208 -11.35 8.37 -13.93
N ALA A 209 -12.09 8.00 -12.88
CA ALA A 209 -11.83 6.80 -12.08
C ALA A 209 -10.39 6.70 -11.51
N GLN A 210 -9.78 7.85 -11.23
CA GLN A 210 -8.47 8.02 -10.60
C GLN A 210 -8.59 8.21 -9.08
N VAL A 211 -9.59 7.60 -8.45
CA VAL A 211 -9.76 7.54 -7.00
C VAL A 211 -9.98 6.08 -6.61
N SER A 212 -9.47 5.68 -5.45
CA SER A 212 -9.59 4.29 -5.01
C SER A 212 -11.06 3.90 -4.80
N ARG A 213 -11.43 2.70 -5.25
CA ARG A 213 -12.73 2.05 -4.97
C ARG A 213 -12.54 0.78 -4.14
N THR A 214 -11.38 0.64 -3.55
CA THR A 214 -10.97 -0.54 -2.81
C THR A 214 -11.79 -0.71 -1.54
N ALA A 215 -12.31 -1.91 -1.32
CA ALA A 215 -12.86 -2.29 -0.04
C ALA A 215 -11.72 -2.51 0.94
N ILE A 216 -11.71 -1.75 2.04
CA ILE A 216 -10.77 -1.90 3.14
C ILE A 216 -11.46 -2.68 4.25
N ARG A 217 -10.76 -3.63 4.85
CA ARG A 217 -11.19 -4.36 6.04
C ARG A 217 -10.06 -4.44 7.03
N THR A 218 -10.40 -4.38 8.30
CA THR A 218 -9.45 -4.58 9.40
C THR A 218 -9.76 -5.90 10.08
N LYS A 219 -8.72 -6.65 10.45
CA LYS A 219 -8.83 -7.89 11.21
C LYS A 219 -7.72 -7.99 12.23
N GLU A 220 -8.06 -8.43 13.43
CA GLU A 220 -7.08 -8.90 14.39
C GLU A 220 -6.57 -10.28 13.97
N ILE A 221 -5.26 -10.46 14.03
CA ILE A 221 -4.59 -11.73 13.76
C ILE A 221 -3.62 -12.04 14.89
N PHE A 222 -3.50 -13.32 15.23
CA PHE A 222 -2.52 -13.81 16.19
C PHE A 222 -1.40 -14.47 15.41
N LEU A 223 -0.17 -14.00 15.63
CA LEU A 223 1.00 -14.53 14.95
C LEU A 223 1.40 -15.83 15.63
N THR A 224 1.81 -16.83 14.86
CA THR A 224 2.48 -17.99 15.44
C THR A 224 3.88 -17.59 15.87
N GLY A 225 4.30 -17.95 17.08
CA GLY A 225 5.65 -17.63 17.54
C GLY A 225 6.68 -18.19 16.56
N GLU A 226 7.66 -17.38 16.18
CA GLU A 226 8.85 -17.93 15.53
C GLU A 226 9.53 -18.85 16.54
N SER A 227 9.82 -20.09 16.15
CA SER A 227 10.71 -20.93 16.94
C SER A 227 12.02 -20.15 17.13
N PRO A 228 12.56 -20.04 18.35
CA PRO A 228 13.86 -19.40 18.54
C PRO A 228 14.87 -20.07 17.61
N PRO A 229 15.81 -19.31 17.01
CA PRO A 229 16.86 -19.90 16.21
C PRO A 229 17.60 -20.94 17.06
N GLN A 230 17.71 -22.17 16.54
CA GLN A 230 18.46 -23.27 17.17
C GLN A 230 19.96 -22.95 17.19
#